data_AF-A0A537NCR4-F1
#
_entry.id   AF-A0A537NCR4-F1
#
_cell.length_a   1.000
_cell.length_b   1.000
_cell.length_c   1.000
_cell.angle_alpha   90.00
_cell.angle_beta   90.00
_cell.angle_gamma   90.00
#
_symmetry.space_group_name_H-M   'P 1'
#
loop_
_entity.id
_entity.type
_entity.pdbx_description
1 polymer ?
#
loop_
_entity_poly.entity_id
_entity_poly.type
_entity_poly.pdbx_seq_one_letter_code
_entity_poly.pdbx_strand_id
1 'polypeptide(L)' 'MRTIPLAAIIFAALYLALTGANAAPWCAQYSGKGGSNCGFHSFQQCQAAVSGRGGFCMQNPFERRSRR' A
#
# COMPACT_ATOMS: atom_id res chain seq x y z
N MET A 1 19.19 -3.69 34.61
CA MET A 1 18.01 -4.55 34.32
C MET A 1 16.71 -3.74 34.13
N ARG A 2 16.44 -2.66 34.87
CA ARG A 2 15.21 -1.83 34.72
C ARG A 2 15.13 -0.97 33.45
N THR A 3 16.25 -0.74 32.76
CA THR A 3 16.34 0.10 31.56
C THR A 3 16.09 -0.64 30.24
N ILE A 4 16.18 -1.97 30.26
CA ILE A 4 15.96 -2.85 29.11
C ILE A 4 14.53 -2.72 28.53
N PRO A 5 13.44 -2.71 29.34
CA PRO A 5 12.10 -2.56 28.77
C PRO A 5 11.88 -1.18 28.15
N LEU A 6 12.48 -0.13 28.72
CA LEU A 6 12.39 1.23 28.19
C LEU A 6 13.06 1.34 26.82
N ALA A 7 14.25 0.76 26.66
CA ALA A 7 14.95 0.74 25.39
C ALA A 7 14.15 -0.01 24.30
N ALA A 8 13.51 -1.13 24.65
CA ALA A 8 12.68 -1.90 23.71
C ALA A 8 11.44 -1.13 23.24
N ILE A 9 10.77 -0.41 24.14
CA ILE A 9 9.60 0.42 23.81
C ILE A 9 9.98 1.56 22.87
N ILE A 10 11.09 2.27 23.16
CA ILE A 10 11.59 3.35 22.31
C ILE A 10 11.92 2.84 20.92
N PHE A 11 12.57 1.68 20.83
CA PHE A 11 12.95 1.07 19.56
C PHE A 11 11.72 0.67 18.73
N ALA A 12 10.71 0.05 19.35
CA ALA A 12 9.45 -0.27 18.69
C ALA A 12 8.72 0.98 18.17
N ALA A 13 8.69 2.06 18.97
CA ALA A 13 8.11 3.33 18.56
C ALA A 13 8.86 3.97 17.37
N LEU A 14 10.19 3.90 17.36
CA LEU A 14 11.00 4.38 16.23
C LEU A 14 10.71 3.59 14.94
N TYR A 15 10.58 2.26 15.02
CA TYR A 15 10.24 1.46 13.84
C TYR A 15 8.90 1.83 13.23
N LEU A 16 7.88 2.05 14.07
CA LEU A 16 6.55 2.48 13.62
C LEU A 16 6.58 3.88 13.02
N ALA A 17 7.43 4.78 13.53
CA ALA A 17 7.59 6.12 12.97
C ALA A 17 8.28 6.12 11.59
N LEU A 18 9.06 5.09 11.28
CA LEU A 18 9.75 4.93 9.99
C LEU A 18 8.88 4.29 8.90
N THR A 19 7.69 3.77 9.23
CA THR A 19 6.80 3.20 8.21
C THR A 19 6.11 4.30 7.41
N GLY A 20 6.75 4.73 6.32
CA GLY A 20 6.13 5.61 5.34
C GLY A 20 5.03 4.89 4.56
N ALA A 21 3.88 5.54 4.38
CA ALA A 21 2.84 5.06 3.48
C ALA A 21 3.30 5.23 2.03
N ASN A 22 3.88 4.17 1.47
CA ASN A 22 4.24 4.14 0.06
C ASN A 22 2.99 3.86 -0.78
N ALA A 23 2.69 4.73 -1.74
CA ALA A 23 1.62 4.45 -2.69
C ALA A 23 2.01 3.22 -3.52
N ALA A 24 1.13 2.22 -3.56
CA ALA A 24 1.41 1.00 -4.31
C ALA A 24 1.39 1.31 -5.82
N PRO A 25 2.25 0.70 -6.65
CA PRO A 25 2.40 1.04 -8.06
C PRO A 25 1.20 0.69 -8.95
N TRP A 26 0.25 -0.15 -8.50
CA TRP A 26 -0.88 -0.59 -9.32
C TRP A 26 -2.23 -0.27 -8.69
N CYS A 27 -3.17 0.17 -9.54
CA CYS A 27 -4.57 0.43 -9.22
C CYS A 27 -5.50 -0.48 -10.01
N ALA A 28 -6.44 -1.11 -9.32
CA ALA A 28 -7.60 -1.75 -9.92
C ALA A 28 -8.71 -0.71 -10.11
N GLN A 29 -9.21 -0.60 -11.33
CA GLN A 29 -10.43 0.11 -11.69
C GLN A 29 -11.54 -0.92 -11.86
N TYR A 30 -12.46 -0.99 -10.91
CA TYR A 30 -13.60 -1.90 -11.03
C TYR A 30 -14.66 -1.33 -11.97
N SER A 31 -15.26 -2.19 -12.79
CA SER A 31 -16.36 -1.77 -13.67
C SER A 31 -17.61 -1.41 -12.84
N GLY A 32 -18.35 -0.38 -13.28
CA GLY A 32 -19.59 0.05 -12.62
C GLY A 32 -19.36 1.04 -11.47
N LYS A 33 -20.09 0.89 -10.35
CA LYS A 33 -19.99 1.77 -9.16
C LYS A 33 -18.88 1.35 -8.17
N GLY A 34 -18.01 0.41 -8.55
CA GLY A 34 -17.08 -0.27 -7.66
C GLY A 34 -15.88 0.55 -7.17
N GLY A 35 -15.69 1.79 -7.66
CA GLY A 35 -14.55 2.63 -7.30
C GLY A 35 -13.20 2.08 -7.78
N SER A 36 -12.12 2.70 -7.32
CA SER A 36 -10.75 2.31 -7.66
C SER A 36 -9.97 1.91 -6.40
N ASN A 37 -9.17 0.84 -6.47
CA ASN A 37 -8.31 0.40 -5.36
C ASN A 37 -6.83 0.42 -5.78
N CYS A 38 -6.04 1.29 -5.16
CA CYS A 38 -4.64 1.57 -5.48
C CYS A 38 -3.63 0.97 -4.50
N GLY A 39 -3.95 -0.19 -3.92
CA GLY A 39 -3.12 -0.87 -2.92
C GLY A 39 -2.26 -2.03 -3.44
N PHE A 40 -2.14 -2.22 -4.76
CA PHE A 40 -1.47 -3.40 -5.32
C PHE A 40 0.00 -3.15 -5.65
N HIS A 41 0.88 -4.01 -5.13
CA HIS A 41 2.32 -3.94 -5.37
C HIS A 41 2.77 -4.64 -6.65
N SER A 42 1.92 -5.47 -7.26
CA SER A 42 2.19 -6.12 -8.54
C SER A 42 0.97 -6.15 -9.45
N PHE A 43 1.22 -6.21 -10.76
CA PHE A 43 0.17 -6.26 -11.77
C PHE A 43 -0.69 -7.53 -11.62
N GLN A 44 -0.08 -8.68 -11.37
CA GLN A 44 -0.80 -9.94 -11.15
C GLN A 44 -1.75 -9.87 -9.95
N GLN A 45 -1.36 -9.17 -8.88
CA GLN A 45 -2.21 -9.01 -7.70
C GLN A 45 -3.42 -8.13 -8.02
N CYS A 46 -3.23 -7.07 -8.80
CA CYS A 46 -4.34 -6.28 -9.32
C CYS A 46 -5.24 -7.11 -10.26
N GLN A 47 -4.64 -7.88 -11.19
CA GLN A 47 -5.37 -8.68 -12.16
C GLN A 47 -6.22 -9.76 -11.48
N ALA A 48 -5.69 -10.40 -10.45
CA ALA A 48 -6.44 -11.33 -9.62
C ALA A 48 -7.64 -10.65 -8.91
N ALA A 49 -7.50 -9.39 -8.51
CA ALA A 49 -8.57 -8.66 -7.84
C ALA A 49 -9.71 -8.23 -8.77
N VAL A 50 -9.40 -7.87 -10.02
CA VAL A 50 -10.41 -7.55 -11.05
C VAL A 50 -10.96 -8.79 -11.75
N SER A 51 -10.22 -9.91 -11.73
CA SER A 51 -10.68 -11.19 -12.24
C SER A 51 -11.95 -11.63 -11.52
N GLY A 52 -12.99 -11.97 -12.28
CA GLY A 52 -14.30 -12.36 -11.75
C GLY A 52 -15.20 -11.22 -11.26
N ARG A 53 -14.67 -10.03 -10.96
CA ARG A 53 -15.48 -8.83 -10.61
C ARG A 53 -15.72 -7.88 -11.78
N GLY A 54 -14.85 -7.92 -12.79
CA GLY A 54 -14.85 -6.99 -13.92
C GLY A 54 -14.09 -5.71 -13.61
N GLY A 55 -13.38 -5.19 -14.60
CA GLY A 55 -12.51 -4.02 -14.45
C GLY A 55 -11.19 -4.17 -15.18
N PHE A 56 -10.28 -3.23 -14.95
CA PHE A 56 -8.92 -3.26 -15.50
C PHE A 56 -7.89 -2.72 -14.52
N CYS A 57 -6.63 -3.07 -14.77
CA CYS A 57 -5.48 -2.64 -13.98
C CYS A 57 -4.74 -1.52 -14.69
N MET A 58 -4.40 -0.46 -13.93
CA MET A 58 -3.60 0.66 -14.42
C MET A 58 -2.49 1.01 -13.42
N GLN A 59 -1.46 1.70 -13.88
CA GLN A 59 -0.42 2.24 -12.99
C GLN A 59 -1.00 3.31 -12.07
N ASN A 60 -0.53 3.35 -10.82
CA ASN A 60 -1.00 4.32 -9.84
C ASN A 60 -0.44 5.72 -10.15
N PRO A 61 -1.30 6.72 -10.47
CA PRO A 61 -0.84 8.07 -10.75
C PRO A 61 -0.28 8.77 -9.50
N PHE A 62 -0.65 8.31 -8.30
CA PHE A 62 -0.17 8.87 -7.03
C PHE A 62 1.24 8.38 -6.66
N GLU A 63 1.71 7.26 -7.23
CA GLU A 63 3.08 6.74 -6.98
C GLU A 63 4.16 7.70 -7.50
N ARG A 64 3.89 8.42 -8.58
CA ARG A 64 4.80 9.46 -9.09
C ARG A 64 4.83 10.75 -8.26
N ARG A 65 3.80 11.01 -7.44
CA ARG A 65 3.71 12.24 -6.64
C ARG A 65 4.47 12.13 -5.32
N SER A 66 4.60 10.93 -4.74
CA SER A 66 5.32 10.72 -3.47
C SER A 66 6.84 10.64 -3.60
N ARG A 67 7.38 10.56 -4.83
CA ARG A 67 8.82 10.55 -5.10
C ARG A 67 9.41 11.93 -5.45
N ARG A 68 8.59 12.99 -5.43
CA ARG A 68 9.01 14.37 -5.74
C ARG A 68 8.96 15.20 -4.47
#